data_AF-A0A662GDV4-F1
#
_entry.id   AF-A0A662GDV4-F1
#
_cell.length_a   1.000
_cell.length_b   1.000
_cell.length_c   1.000
_cell.angle_alpha   90.00
_cell.angle_beta   90.00
_cell.angle_gamma   90.00
#
_symmetry.space_group_name_H-M   'P 1'
#
loop_
_entity.id
_entity.type
_entity.pdbx_description
1 polymer ?
#
loop_
_entity_poly.entity_id
_entity_poly.type
_entity_poly.pdbx_seq_one_letter_code
_entity_poly.pdbx_strand_id
1 'polypeptide(L)'
;IRPEITGKPSQFGSLEEIVRLSQELDNVLPVIDYAHLHARTGGKYNSYREFKDILNYIEKNLGRTALDNMHIHVSGIEFGEKGEKKHLNLKESKLNYKALLRSWRKYDIKGIVISESPNIEKDAILLKKHYYRKRKRG
;
A
#
# COMPACT_ATOMS: atom_id res chain seq x y z
N ILE A 1 -16.95 -0.68 6.56
CA ILE A 1 -16.55 0.28 5.49
C ILE A 1 -15.03 0.33 5.41
N ARG A 2 -14.44 0.66 4.26
CA ARG A 2 -12.98 0.76 4.09
C ARG A 2 -12.57 2.14 3.54
N PRO A 3 -12.26 3.14 4.38
CA PRO A 3 -11.76 4.42 3.91
C PRO A 3 -10.30 4.30 3.46
N GLU A 4 -9.95 5.02 2.40
CA GLU A 4 -8.67 4.89 1.70
C GLU A 4 -7.70 6.02 2.04
N ILE A 5 -6.40 5.70 2.04
CA ILE A 5 -5.34 6.70 2.06
C ILE A 5 -5.40 7.53 0.76
N THR A 6 -5.44 8.85 0.89
CA THR A 6 -5.49 9.78 -0.25
C THR A 6 -4.10 10.28 -0.63
N GLY A 7 -3.85 10.60 -1.90
CA GLY A 7 -2.52 10.97 -2.39
C GLY A 7 -2.18 12.46 -2.32
N LYS A 8 -3.11 13.34 -1.90
CA LYS A 8 -2.84 14.77 -1.69
C LYS A 8 -2.76 15.12 -0.21
N PRO A 9 -1.71 15.82 0.27
CA PRO A 9 -1.60 16.23 1.66
C PRO A 9 -2.75 17.14 2.14
N SER A 10 -3.39 17.88 1.23
CA SER A 10 -4.53 18.74 1.54
C SER A 10 -5.84 17.97 1.74
N GLN A 11 -5.89 16.68 1.41
CA GLN A 11 -7.05 15.82 1.61
C GLN A 11 -6.89 15.03 2.91
N PHE A 12 -8.01 14.86 3.61
CA PHE A 12 -8.11 13.88 4.68
C PHE A 12 -7.82 12.49 4.11
N GLY A 13 -7.05 11.69 4.83
CA GLY A 13 -6.68 10.34 4.43
C GLY A 13 -5.20 10.03 4.61
N SER A 14 -4.53 10.62 5.59
CA SER A 14 -3.22 10.13 6.02
C SER A 14 -3.32 8.73 6.63
N LEU A 15 -2.19 8.03 6.74
CA LEU A 15 -2.15 6.73 7.41
C LEU A 15 -2.68 6.86 8.85
N GLU A 16 -2.26 7.92 9.55
CA GLU A 16 -2.63 8.20 10.92
C GLU A 16 -4.12 8.52 11.05
N GLU A 17 -4.67 9.33 10.14
CA GLU A 17 -6.09 9.70 10.11
C GLU A 17 -7.00 8.48 9.87
N ILE A 18 -6.66 7.65 8.88
CA ILE A 18 -7.47 6.48 8.52
C ILE A 18 -7.38 5.39 9.60
N VAL A 19 -6.20 5.18 10.19
CA VAL A 19 -6.02 4.25 11.31
C VAL A 19 -6.80 4.73 12.52
N ARG A 20 -6.75 6.03 12.84
CA ARG A 20 -7.53 6.61 13.94
C ARG A 20 -9.03 6.43 13.72
N LEU A 21 -9.55 6.67 12.51
CA LEU A 21 -10.96 6.40 12.20
C LEU A 21 -11.34 4.95 12.45
N SER A 22 -10.44 4.01 12.14
CA SER A 22 -10.67 2.59 12.36
C SER A 22 -10.62 2.18 13.84
N GLN A 23 -10.05 3.02 14.70
CA GLN A 23 -10.09 2.84 16.17
C GLN A 23 -11.35 3.45 16.79
N GLU A 24 -11.84 4.55 16.23
CA GLU A 24 -13.00 5.29 16.76
C GLU A 24 -14.33 4.67 16.31
N LEU A 25 -14.37 3.93 15.20
CA LEU A 25 -15.59 3.41 14.60
C LEU A 25 -15.54 1.88 14.44
N ASP A 26 -16.58 1.21 14.91
CA ASP A 26 -16.77 -0.22 14.72
C ASP A 26 -16.93 -0.58 13.23
N ASN A 27 -16.43 -1.76 12.85
CA ASN A 27 -16.53 -2.31 11.48
C ASN A 27 -15.90 -1.42 10.39
N VAL A 28 -14.93 -0.59 10.77
CA VAL A 28 -14.10 0.21 9.86
C VAL A 28 -12.66 -0.30 9.90
N LEU A 29 -12.07 -0.50 8.73
CA LEU A 29 -10.66 -0.84 8.57
C LEU A 29 -10.09 -0.07 7.37
N PRO A 30 -8.79 0.25 7.34
CA PRO A 30 -8.20 1.02 6.24
C PRO A 30 -8.23 0.25 4.90
N VAL A 31 -8.29 1.00 3.80
CA VAL A 31 -7.60 0.64 2.56
C VAL A 31 -6.21 1.28 2.58
N ILE A 32 -5.18 0.46 2.44
CA ILE A 32 -3.80 0.94 2.34
C ILE A 32 -3.45 1.07 0.86
N ASP A 33 -3.52 2.30 0.34
CA ASP A 33 -2.99 2.63 -0.97
C ASP A 33 -1.53 3.07 -0.85
N TYR A 34 -0.62 2.25 -1.40
CA TYR A 34 0.81 2.51 -1.36
C TYR A 34 1.28 3.55 -2.39
N ALA A 35 0.55 3.74 -3.49
CA ALA A 35 0.83 4.78 -4.48
C ALA A 35 0.50 6.16 -3.91
N HIS A 36 -0.69 6.33 -3.32
CA HIS A 36 -1.12 7.53 -2.63
C HIS A 36 -0.21 7.86 -1.45
N LEU A 37 0.14 6.88 -0.63
CA LEU A 37 1.06 7.11 0.49
C LEU A 37 2.44 7.59 0.03
N HIS A 38 2.96 7.01 -1.06
CA HIS A 38 4.21 7.44 -1.68
C HIS A 38 4.12 8.87 -2.22
N ALA A 39 3.04 9.21 -2.92
CA ALA A 39 2.83 10.53 -3.50
C ALA A 39 2.63 11.63 -2.45
N ARG A 40 1.75 11.39 -1.46
CA ARG A 40 1.44 12.39 -0.41
C ARG A 40 2.65 12.74 0.44
N THR A 41 3.67 11.88 0.48
CA THR A 41 4.88 12.09 1.28
C THR A 41 6.08 12.57 0.47
N GLY A 42 5.88 12.95 -0.79
CA GLY A 42 6.94 13.43 -1.65
C GLY A 42 7.97 12.34 -1.98
N GLY A 43 7.55 11.07 -2.04
CA GLY A 43 8.39 9.96 -2.42
C GLY A 43 8.96 9.12 -1.28
N LYS A 44 8.49 9.31 -0.04
CA LYS A 44 8.80 8.40 1.09
C LYS A 44 7.99 7.11 1.00
N TYR A 45 8.16 6.21 1.96
CA TYR A 45 7.46 4.94 2.00
C TYR A 45 7.70 4.10 0.75
N ASN A 46 8.97 3.96 0.36
CA ASN A 46 9.36 3.31 -0.89
C ASN A 46 10.52 2.32 -0.75
N SER A 47 10.81 1.92 0.49
CA SER A 47 11.85 0.97 0.83
C SER A 47 11.29 -0.15 1.69
N TYR A 48 11.98 -1.30 1.69
CA TYR A 48 11.60 -2.44 2.52
C TYR A 48 11.45 -2.06 4.00
N ARG A 49 12.32 -1.19 4.53
CA ARG A 49 12.24 -0.73 5.93
C ARG A 49 10.97 0.06 6.16
N GLU A 50 10.71 1.07 5.35
CA GLU A 50 9.52 1.92 5.50
C GLU A 50 8.21 1.12 5.32
N PHE A 51 8.18 0.14 4.41
CA PHE A 51 7.01 -0.74 4.28
C PHE A 51 6.77 -1.60 5.51
N LYS A 52 7.83 -2.03 6.21
CA LYS A 52 7.67 -2.70 7.51
C LYS A 52 7.13 -1.75 8.56
N ASP A 53 7.59 -0.50 8.56
CA ASP A 53 7.16 0.51 9.53
C ASP A 53 5.66 0.78 9.40
N ILE A 54 5.12 0.81 8.17
CA ILE A 54 3.67 0.87 7.91
C ILE A 54 2.94 -0.34 8.53
N LEU A 55 3.40 -1.56 8.24
CA LEU A 55 2.75 -2.78 8.75
C LEU A 55 2.80 -2.87 10.27
N ASN A 56 3.96 -2.52 10.88
CA ASN A 56 4.11 -2.43 12.33
C ASN A 56 3.16 -1.40 12.94
N TYR A 57 3.02 -0.25 12.29
CA TYR A 57 2.12 0.80 12.76
C TYR A 57 0.66 0.32 12.73
N ILE A 58 0.23 -0.33 11.65
CA ILE A 58 -1.11 -0.90 11.54
C ILE A 58 -1.34 -1.98 12.61
N GLU A 59 -0.42 -2.94 12.74
CA GLU A 59 -0.52 -4.03 13.71
C GLU A 59 -0.56 -3.53 15.16
N LYS A 60 0.25 -2.52 15.48
CA LYS A 60 0.29 -1.90 16.81
C LYS A 60 -1.05 -1.23 17.17
N ASN A 61 -1.71 -0.58 16.21
CA ASN A 61 -2.88 0.25 16.47
C ASN A 61 -4.22 -0.47 16.26
N LEU A 62 -4.27 -1.43 15.32
CA LEU A 62 -5.49 -2.14 14.91
C LEU A 62 -5.40 -3.65 15.17
N GLY A 63 -4.27 -4.15 15.67
CA GLY A 63 -4.05 -5.55 15.98
C GLY A 63 -3.71 -6.42 14.77
N ARG A 64 -3.38 -7.68 15.05
CA ARG A 64 -3.02 -8.68 14.02
C ARG A 64 -4.17 -8.94 13.03
N THR A 65 -5.41 -8.85 13.49
CA THR A 65 -6.62 -9.03 12.68
C THR A 65 -6.66 -8.06 11.50
N ALA A 66 -6.12 -6.84 11.63
CA ALA A 66 -6.01 -5.89 10.52
C ALA A 66 -5.03 -6.37 9.44
N LEU A 67 -3.91 -6.97 9.82
CA LEU A 67 -2.93 -7.56 8.87
C LEU A 67 -3.44 -8.85 8.22
N ASP A 68 -4.32 -9.58 8.91
CA ASP A 68 -4.96 -10.78 8.37
C ASP A 68 -6.22 -10.48 7.54
N ASN A 69 -6.61 -9.20 7.42
CA ASN A 69 -7.78 -8.76 6.67
C ASN A 69 -7.54 -7.41 5.97
N MET A 70 -6.43 -7.31 5.25
CA MET A 70 -6.06 -6.08 4.55
C MET A 70 -6.89 -5.85 3.28
N HIS A 71 -7.19 -4.58 3.02
CA HIS A 71 -7.62 -4.11 1.71
C HIS A 71 -6.51 -3.20 1.20
N ILE A 72 -5.91 -3.56 0.07
CA ILE A 72 -4.73 -2.88 -0.45
C ILE A 72 -5.00 -2.44 -1.88
N HIS A 73 -4.66 -1.19 -2.20
CA HIS A 73 -4.55 -0.70 -3.57
C HIS A 73 -3.08 -0.53 -3.92
N VAL A 74 -2.72 -0.93 -5.14
CA VAL A 74 -1.37 -0.78 -5.69
C VAL A 74 -1.42 -0.35 -7.15
N SER A 75 -0.70 0.73 -7.42
CA SER A 75 -0.41 1.21 -8.77
C SER A 75 0.98 1.85 -8.80
N GLY A 76 1.47 2.20 -9.98
CA GLY A 76 2.50 3.22 -10.09
C GLY A 76 1.89 4.61 -9.94
N ILE A 77 2.68 5.64 -9.63
CA ILE A 77 2.16 6.99 -9.44
C ILE A 77 3.11 8.07 -9.96
N GLU A 78 2.53 9.05 -10.64
CA GLU A 78 3.15 10.35 -10.90
C GLU A 78 2.67 11.35 -9.85
N PHE A 79 3.59 12.10 -9.26
CA PHE A 79 3.28 13.09 -8.24
C PHE A 79 4.18 14.33 -8.33
N GLY A 80 3.81 15.39 -7.63
CA GLY A 80 4.63 16.59 -7.44
C GLY A 80 4.48 17.13 -6.03
N GLU A 81 4.83 18.40 -5.83
CA GLU A 81 4.77 19.05 -4.50
C GLU A 81 3.38 19.03 -3.87
N LYS A 82 2.32 19.03 -4.68
CA LYS A 82 0.92 18.97 -4.23
C LYS A 82 0.38 17.54 -4.03
N GLY A 83 1.26 16.53 -4.09
CA GLY A 83 0.89 15.12 -4.02
C GLY A 83 0.58 14.51 -5.38
N GLU A 84 -0.34 13.55 -5.41
CA GLU A 84 -0.70 12.76 -6.59
C GLU A 84 -1.07 13.62 -7.82
N LYS A 85 -0.74 13.11 -9.00
CA LYS A 85 -1.19 13.64 -10.29
C LYS A 85 -1.99 12.63 -11.09
N LYS A 86 -1.44 11.42 -11.28
CA LYS A 86 -2.11 10.32 -11.99
C LYS A 86 -1.46 8.97 -11.70
N HIS A 87 -2.25 7.91 -11.77
CA HIS A 87 -1.76 6.54 -11.73
C HIS A 87 -0.93 6.21 -12.98
N LEU A 88 0.07 5.37 -12.79
CA LEU A 88 0.97 4.83 -13.81
C LEU A 88 0.99 3.31 -13.73
N ASN A 89 1.53 2.65 -14.75
CA ASN A 89 1.91 1.27 -14.60
C ASN A 89 3.11 1.17 -13.65
N LEU A 90 3.22 0.08 -12.88
CA LEU A 90 4.25 -0.09 -11.87
C LEU A 90 5.66 0.05 -12.44
N LYS A 91 5.88 -0.47 -13.65
CA LYS A 91 7.17 -0.40 -14.36
C LYS A 91 7.56 1.01 -14.83
N GLU A 92 6.59 1.91 -14.92
CA GLU A 92 6.79 3.31 -15.33
C GLU A 92 6.97 4.24 -14.11
N SER A 93 6.79 3.70 -12.90
CA SER A 93 6.85 4.45 -11.65
C SER A 93 8.11 4.12 -10.84
N LYS A 94 8.38 4.98 -9.84
CA LYS A 94 9.44 4.73 -8.85
C LYS A 94 8.99 3.82 -7.70
N LEU A 95 7.73 3.38 -7.66
CA LEU A 95 7.25 2.54 -6.56
C LEU A 95 7.99 1.19 -6.54
N ASN A 96 8.65 0.90 -5.43
CA ASN A 96 9.46 -0.30 -5.24
C ASN A 96 8.58 -1.49 -4.86
N TYR A 97 7.73 -1.91 -5.79
CA TYR A 97 6.79 -3.02 -5.60
C TYR A 97 7.52 -4.33 -5.22
N LYS A 98 8.78 -4.52 -5.61
CA LYS A 98 9.57 -5.70 -5.21
C LYS A 98 9.86 -5.71 -3.70
N ALA A 99 10.24 -4.56 -3.14
CA ALA A 99 10.45 -4.41 -1.70
C ALA A 99 9.12 -4.48 -0.93
N LEU A 100 8.05 -3.92 -1.50
CA LEU A 100 6.69 -4.02 -0.96
C LEU A 100 6.22 -5.47 -0.84
N LEU A 101 6.28 -6.24 -1.93
CA LEU A 101 5.91 -7.66 -1.92
C LEU A 101 6.81 -8.50 -0.99
N ARG A 102 8.03 -8.04 -0.72
CA ARG A 102 8.93 -8.68 0.25
C ARG A 102 8.47 -8.40 1.69
N SER A 103 8.01 -7.19 2.02
CA SER A 103 7.50 -6.89 3.37
C SER A 103 6.21 -7.66 3.64
N TRP A 104 5.29 -7.70 2.68
CA TRP A 104 4.05 -8.49 2.80
C TRP A 104 4.33 -9.97 3.09
N ARG A 105 5.26 -10.58 2.36
CA ARG A 105 5.69 -11.97 2.61
C ARG A 105 6.35 -12.16 3.98
N LYS A 106 7.09 -11.16 4.47
CA LYS A 106 7.74 -11.25 5.78
C LYS A 106 6.72 -11.23 6.92
N TYR A 107 5.64 -10.46 6.77
CA TYR A 107 4.60 -10.29 7.79
C TYR A 107 3.48 -11.32 7.68
N ASP A 108 3.47 -12.11 6.60
CA ASP A 108 2.43 -13.10 6.31
C ASP A 108 1.03 -12.47 6.34
N ILE A 109 0.90 -11.30 5.70
CA ILE A 109 -0.37 -10.59 5.64
C ILE A 109 -1.38 -11.34 4.76
N LYS A 110 -2.67 -11.13 5.03
CA LYS A 110 -3.78 -11.71 4.27
C LYS A 110 -4.76 -10.61 3.87
N GLY A 111 -5.55 -10.87 2.84
CA GLY A 111 -6.54 -9.93 2.35
C GLY A 111 -6.58 -9.85 0.83
N ILE A 112 -7.00 -8.69 0.33
CA ILE A 112 -7.23 -8.44 -1.09
C ILE A 112 -6.30 -7.32 -1.55
N VAL A 113 -5.70 -7.52 -2.73
CA VAL A 113 -4.88 -6.53 -3.43
C VAL A 113 -5.56 -6.19 -4.74
N ILE A 114 -5.89 -4.92 -4.94
CA ILE A 114 -6.46 -4.37 -6.16
C ILE A 114 -5.36 -3.61 -6.90
N SER A 115 -5.24 -3.85 -8.21
CA SER A 115 -4.39 -3.02 -9.06
C SER A 115 -5.21 -1.88 -9.63
N GLU A 116 -4.73 -0.66 -9.46
CA GLU A 116 -5.38 0.55 -9.98
C GLU A 116 -4.55 1.26 -11.06
N SER A 117 -3.57 0.53 -11.62
CA SER A 117 -2.77 1.01 -12.73
C SER A 117 -3.62 1.15 -14.00
N PRO A 118 -3.23 2.02 -14.95
CA PRO A 118 -3.89 2.13 -16.25
C PRO A 118 -4.04 0.78 -16.98
N ASN A 119 -3.12 -0.17 -16.75
CA ASN A 119 -3.25 -1.55 -17.17
C ASN A 119 -3.37 -2.51 -15.97
N ILE A 120 -4.60 -2.65 -15.49
CA ILE A 120 -4.96 -3.41 -14.28
C ILE A 120 -4.47 -4.86 -14.36
N GLU A 121 -4.78 -5.57 -15.44
CA GLU A 121 -4.53 -7.01 -15.56
C GLU A 121 -3.04 -7.32 -15.63
N LYS A 122 -2.27 -6.53 -16.39
CA LYS A 122 -0.83 -6.76 -16.53
C LYS A 122 -0.10 -6.54 -15.20
N ASP A 123 -0.45 -5.50 -14.46
CA ASP A 123 0.21 -5.21 -13.19
C ASP A 123 -0.26 -6.15 -12.07
N ALA A 124 -1.53 -6.56 -12.05
CA ALA A 124 -2.00 -7.63 -11.17
C ALA A 124 -1.23 -8.95 -11.42
N ILE A 125 -1.05 -9.34 -12.69
CA ILE A 125 -0.26 -10.53 -13.07
C ILE A 125 1.22 -10.36 -12.69
N LEU A 126 1.79 -9.17 -12.89
CA LEU A 126 3.17 -8.85 -12.52
C LEU A 126 3.40 -9.04 -11.01
N LEU A 127 2.53 -8.45 -10.19
CA LEU A 127 2.57 -8.56 -8.73
C LEU A 127 2.44 -10.02 -8.29
N LYS A 128 1.44 -10.74 -8.83
CA LYS A 128 1.21 -12.18 -8.54
C LYS A 128 2.43 -13.02 -8.87
N LYS A 129 2.98 -12.88 -10.09
CA LYS A 129 4.19 -13.62 -10.53
C LYS A 129 5.36 -13.32 -9.61
N HIS A 130 5.57 -12.06 -9.24
CA HIS A 130 6.67 -11.68 -8.35
C HIS A 130 6.48 -12.24 -6.94
N TYR A 131 5.26 -12.19 -6.39
CA TYR A 131 4.91 -12.69 -5.06
C TYR A 131 5.09 -14.21 -4.94
N TYR A 132 4.62 -15.00 -5.91
CA TYR A 132 4.73 -16.46 -5.85
C TYR A 132 6.04 -17.04 -6.41
N ARG A 133 6.94 -16.19 -6.95
CA ARG A 133 8.24 -16.67 -7.43
C ARG A 133 9.01 -17.32 -6.29
N LYS A 134 9.23 -18.64 -6.39
CA LYS A 134 10.11 -19.41 -5.50
C LYS A 134 11.49 -18.76 -5.51
N ARG A 135 12.04 -18.43 -4.34
CA ARG A 135 13.46 -18.06 -4.26
C ARG A 135 14.25 -19.31 -4.61
N LYS A 136 15.12 -19.25 -5.63
CA LYS A 136 16.18 -20.26 -5.74
C LYS A 136 16.94 -20.19 -4.41
N ARG A 137 16.96 -21.30 -3.68
CA ARG A 137 17.92 -21.49 -2.59
C ARG A 137 19.28 -21.42 -3.26
N GLY A 138 19.98 -20.30 -3.04
CA GLY A 138 21.41 -20.19 -3.27
C GLY A 138 22.12 -20.61 -1.99
#